data_AF-A0A4Q6AC81-F1
#
_entry.id   AF-A0A4Q6AC81-F1
#
_cell.length_a   1.000
_cell.length_b   1.000
_cell.length_c   1.000
_cell.angle_alpha   90.00
_cell.angle_beta   90.00
_cell.angle_gamma   90.00
#
_symmetry.space_group_name_H-M   'P 1'
#
loop_
_entity.id
_entity.type
_entity.pdbx_description
1 polymer ?
#
loop_
_entity_poly.entity_id
_entity_poly.type
_entity_poly.pdbx_seq_one_letter_code
_entity_poly.pdbx_strand_id
1 'polypeptide(L)'
;MHIVQQILFLVLIVAATVLFLRKVREIRRNINLGKDESFKDNPGARWKNVVLLAFGQKKMFKRMTPAILHFFVYAGFVIINVEILEIILDGIFGTHRMFAPYIGGLYNILIGFFEILAALVLISCAIFLVRRNVLKLKRLNQGELNGWPKTDANAILVTEIVLMGLLLTMNAADVNLQQLHSEHYFNTGSPFWVSGWIAPLFSGMSESSLIGLERVCWWLHIVGILAFLNYLPYSKHLHIVLAFPNAYYAKLVPQGKMQNMPDIQNEVLYMMEPDKAPTDLDPSAAPPRFGAKDVQDLSWKNLMDAYSCTECGRCTAVCPANITGKKLSPRKIMMDTRDRMEEMGKNID
;
A
#
# COMPACT_ATOMS: atom_id res chain seq x y z
N MET A 1 -22.65 9.19 -28.22
CA MET A 1 -21.26 8.93 -27.80
C MET A 1 -21.13 8.48 -26.35
N HIS A 2 -22.04 8.87 -25.43
CA HIS A 2 -22.01 8.47 -24.02
C HIS A 2 -22.01 6.94 -23.76
N ILE A 3 -22.85 6.19 -24.47
CA ILE A 3 -22.96 4.73 -24.27
C ILE A 3 -21.64 4.00 -24.56
N VAL A 4 -20.89 4.43 -25.58
CA VAL A 4 -19.59 3.81 -25.92
C VAL A 4 -18.58 4.06 -24.80
N GLN A 5 -18.53 5.28 -24.25
CA GLN A 5 -17.65 5.61 -23.13
C GLN A 5 -17.99 4.82 -21.87
N GLN A 6 -19.29 4.66 -21.55
CA GLN A 6 -19.76 3.86 -20.41
C GLN A 6 -19.41 2.38 -20.57
N ILE A 7 -19.59 1.81 -21.77
CA ILE A 7 -19.22 0.42 -22.05
C ILE A 7 -17.71 0.23 -21.89
N LEU A 8 -16.90 1.11 -22.49
CA LEU A 8 -15.44 1.06 -22.35
C LEU A 8 -15.01 1.18 -20.88
N PHE A 9 -15.65 2.07 -20.13
CA PHE A 9 -15.40 2.26 -18.71
C PHE A 9 -15.70 1.00 -17.88
N LEU A 10 -16.87 0.38 -18.11
CA LEU A 10 -17.27 -0.86 -17.46
C LEU A 10 -16.32 -2.01 -17.79
N VAL A 11 -15.94 -2.18 -19.06
CA VAL A 11 -14.98 -3.21 -19.48
C VAL A 11 -13.64 -3.01 -18.77
N LEU A 12 -13.18 -1.76 -18.68
CA LEU A 12 -11.90 -1.42 -18.05
C LEU A 12 -11.92 -1.68 -16.52
N ILE A 13 -12.99 -1.33 -15.82
CA ILE A 13 -13.17 -1.67 -14.39
C ILE A 13 -13.17 -3.18 -14.19
N VAL A 14 -14.00 -3.91 -14.94
CA VAL A 14 -14.13 -5.36 -14.79
C VAL A 14 -12.80 -6.06 -15.06
N ALA A 15 -12.10 -5.67 -16.14
CA ALA A 15 -10.79 -6.21 -16.46
C ALA A 15 -9.78 -5.93 -15.34
N ALA A 16 -9.70 -4.69 -14.86
CA ALA A 16 -8.79 -4.30 -13.78
C ALA A 16 -9.07 -5.06 -12.47
N THR A 17 -10.34 -5.24 -12.11
CA THR A 17 -10.73 -6.01 -10.91
C THR A 17 -10.40 -7.49 -11.05
N VAL A 18 -10.66 -8.11 -12.20
CA VAL A 18 -10.36 -9.53 -12.43
C VAL A 18 -8.87 -9.81 -12.36
N LEU A 19 -8.04 -8.97 -12.98
CA LEU A 19 -6.59 -9.08 -12.94
C LEU A 19 -6.05 -8.95 -11.51
N PHE A 20 -6.53 -7.96 -10.76
CA PHE A 20 -6.16 -7.76 -9.36
C PHE A 20 -6.54 -8.97 -8.49
N LEU A 21 -7.79 -9.46 -8.61
CA LEU A 21 -8.27 -10.62 -7.83
C LEU A 21 -7.53 -11.92 -8.16
N ARG A 22 -7.02 -12.09 -9.38
CA ARG A 22 -6.15 -13.22 -9.73
C ARG A 22 -4.83 -13.14 -8.96
N LYS A 23 -4.19 -11.97 -8.96
CA LYS A 23 -2.91 -11.77 -8.26
C LYS A 23 -3.03 -11.85 -6.73
N VAL A 24 -4.13 -11.36 -6.15
CA VAL A 24 -4.40 -11.54 -4.72
C VAL A 24 -4.51 -13.03 -4.35
N ARG A 25 -5.12 -13.86 -5.22
CA ARG A 25 -5.21 -15.30 -5.00
C ARG A 25 -3.84 -15.99 -5.05
N GLU A 26 -2.99 -15.62 -6.00
CA GLU A 26 -1.60 -16.11 -6.06
C GLU A 26 -0.82 -15.73 -4.79
N ILE A 27 -0.87 -14.46 -4.35
CA ILE A 27 -0.18 -14.02 -3.12
C ILE A 27 -0.69 -14.81 -1.91
N ARG A 28 -2.01 -15.00 -1.79
CA ARG A 28 -2.60 -15.80 -0.71
C ARG A 28 -2.09 -17.25 -0.74
N ARG A 29 -2.03 -17.87 -1.92
CA ARG A 29 -1.45 -19.22 -2.09
C ARG A 29 0.00 -19.24 -1.62
N ASN A 30 0.81 -18.28 -2.06
CA ASN A 30 2.23 -18.21 -1.72
C ASN A 30 2.45 -18.03 -0.21
N ILE A 31 1.65 -17.20 0.45
CA ILE A 31 1.68 -17.03 1.92
C ILE A 31 1.36 -18.37 2.62
N ASN A 32 0.42 -19.15 2.07
CA ASN A 32 0.01 -20.43 2.61
C ASN A 32 0.95 -21.60 2.26
N LEU A 33 2.09 -21.36 1.59
CA LEU A 33 3.15 -22.37 1.43
C LEU A 33 3.93 -22.60 2.73
N GLY A 34 3.85 -21.67 3.68
CA GLY A 34 4.52 -21.78 4.96
C GLY A 34 3.81 -22.73 5.91
N LYS A 35 4.53 -23.19 6.94
CA LYS A 35 4.00 -24.04 8.00
C LYS A 35 2.86 -23.37 8.75
N ASP A 36 1.94 -24.20 9.24
CA ASP A 36 0.85 -23.74 10.09
C ASP A 36 1.38 -23.14 11.40
N GLU A 37 0.86 -21.96 11.75
CA GLU A 37 1.08 -21.30 13.03
C GLU A 37 -0.26 -20.76 13.52
N SER A 38 -0.63 -21.07 14.76
CA SER A 38 -1.94 -20.74 15.33
C SER A 38 -1.92 -19.36 16.01
N PHE A 39 -2.92 -18.53 15.70
CA PHE A 39 -3.16 -17.23 16.31
C PHE A 39 -4.59 -17.10 16.88
N LYS A 40 -5.17 -18.22 17.34
CA LYS A 40 -6.57 -18.31 17.80
C LYS A 40 -6.82 -17.66 19.18
N ASP A 41 -5.81 -17.07 19.80
CA ASP A 41 -5.87 -16.49 21.13
C ASP A 41 -6.26 -14.99 21.13
N ASN A 42 -6.98 -14.56 22.16
CA ASN A 42 -7.25 -13.16 22.52
C ASN A 42 -7.71 -12.24 21.35
N PRO A 43 -8.86 -12.51 20.70
CA PRO A 43 -9.33 -11.74 19.55
C PRO A 43 -9.52 -10.24 19.86
N GLY A 44 -9.93 -9.88 21.08
CA GLY A 44 -10.07 -8.48 21.49
C GLY A 44 -8.74 -7.71 21.48
N ALA A 45 -7.65 -8.33 21.96
CA ALA A 45 -6.32 -7.71 21.93
C ALA A 45 -5.80 -7.55 20.49
N ARG A 46 -6.15 -8.48 19.59
CA ARG A 46 -5.78 -8.45 18.17
C ARG A 46 -6.52 -7.35 17.40
N TRP A 47 -7.82 -7.19 17.62
CA TRP A 47 -8.57 -6.07 17.06
C TRP A 47 -8.08 -4.72 17.59
N LYS A 48 -7.72 -4.65 18.88
CA LYS A 48 -7.05 -3.48 19.45
C LYS A 48 -5.74 -3.17 18.72
N ASN A 49 -4.96 -4.18 18.32
CA ASN A 49 -3.77 -3.96 17.49
C ASN A 49 -4.13 -3.39 16.12
N VAL A 50 -5.19 -3.85 15.45
CA VAL A 50 -5.63 -3.29 14.16
C VAL A 50 -5.97 -1.81 14.32
N VAL A 51 -6.79 -1.45 15.30
CA VAL A 51 -7.18 -0.06 15.55
C VAL A 51 -5.96 0.81 15.87
N LEU A 52 -5.08 0.37 16.76
CA LEU A 52 -3.95 1.20 17.18
C LEU A 52 -2.79 1.24 16.18
N LEU A 53 -2.53 0.14 15.47
CA LEU A 53 -1.37 0.00 14.58
C LEU A 53 -1.70 0.34 13.13
N ALA A 54 -2.83 -0.14 12.59
CA ALA A 54 -3.22 0.11 11.21
C ALA A 54 -3.91 1.47 11.08
N PHE A 55 -5.02 1.70 11.81
CA PHE A 55 -5.74 2.97 11.73
C PHE A 55 -5.01 4.11 12.48
N GLY A 56 -4.54 3.85 13.70
CA GLY A 56 -3.89 4.86 14.55
C GLY A 56 -2.42 5.12 14.21
N GLN A 57 -1.81 4.35 13.30
CA GLN A 57 -0.41 4.49 12.87
C GLN A 57 0.62 4.62 14.03
N LYS A 58 0.35 4.06 15.21
CA LYS A 58 1.12 4.28 16.45
C LYS A 58 2.63 4.11 16.30
N LYS A 59 3.08 3.17 15.45
CA LYS A 59 4.50 2.89 15.20
C LYS A 59 5.20 3.98 14.38
N MET A 60 4.47 4.76 13.57
CA MET A 60 5.04 5.78 12.69
C MET A 60 5.50 7.02 13.46
N PHE A 61 4.74 7.43 14.48
CA PHE A 61 5.01 8.59 15.33
C PHE A 61 6.31 8.50 16.14
N LYS A 62 7.03 7.37 16.09
CA LYS A 62 8.42 7.26 16.57
C LYS A 62 9.39 8.19 15.83
N ARG A 63 9.03 8.66 14.63
CA ARG A 63 9.77 9.73 13.91
C ARG A 63 8.76 10.71 13.34
N MET A 64 8.74 11.93 13.88
CA MET A 64 7.68 12.89 13.62
C MET A 64 7.55 13.27 12.13
N THR A 65 8.66 13.60 11.47
CA THR A 65 8.59 14.04 10.07
C THR A 65 7.97 13.00 9.11
N PRO A 66 8.46 11.75 9.04
CA PRO A 66 7.80 10.75 8.19
C PRO A 66 6.41 10.36 8.70
N ALA A 67 6.08 10.55 9.99
CA ALA A 67 4.74 10.30 10.50
C ALA A 67 3.73 11.32 9.97
N ILE A 68 4.03 12.62 10.05
CA ILE A 68 3.16 13.69 9.55
C ILE A 68 2.94 13.56 8.04
N LEU A 69 4.02 13.40 7.27
CA LEU A 69 3.93 13.27 5.82
C LEU A 69 3.11 12.03 5.41
N HIS A 70 3.31 10.90 6.08
CA HIS A 70 2.56 9.69 5.78
C HIS A 70 1.12 9.76 6.28
N PHE A 71 0.86 10.49 7.36
CA PHE A 71 -0.49 10.71 7.87
C PHE A 71 -1.34 11.40 6.80
N PHE A 72 -0.83 12.44 6.14
CA PHE A 72 -1.56 13.10 5.05
C PHE A 72 -1.77 12.18 3.85
N VAL A 73 -0.76 11.41 3.45
CA VAL A 73 -0.92 10.41 2.37
C VAL A 73 -1.98 9.36 2.74
N TYR A 74 -1.97 8.87 3.98
CA TYR A 74 -2.94 7.88 4.46
C TYR A 74 -4.36 8.46 4.60
N ALA A 75 -4.49 9.64 5.20
CA ALA A 75 -5.77 10.31 5.36
C ALA A 75 -6.36 10.65 3.99
N GLY A 76 -5.54 11.20 3.09
CA GLY A 76 -5.89 11.43 1.69
C GLY A 76 -6.38 10.15 1.03
N PHE A 77 -5.60 9.06 1.09
CA PHE A 77 -6.00 7.78 0.54
C PHE A 77 -7.36 7.31 1.10
N VAL A 78 -7.54 7.23 2.42
CA VAL A 78 -8.79 6.71 3.02
C VAL A 78 -10.00 7.57 2.68
N ILE A 79 -9.84 8.89 2.68
CA ILE A 79 -10.94 9.84 2.57
C ILE A 79 -11.30 10.09 1.10
N ILE A 80 -10.32 10.26 0.22
CA ILE A 80 -10.52 10.48 -1.23
C ILE A 80 -11.14 9.25 -1.91
N ASN A 81 -11.10 8.06 -1.31
CA ASN A 81 -11.84 6.90 -1.82
C ASN A 81 -13.37 7.17 -1.94
N VAL A 82 -13.93 8.08 -1.14
CA VAL A 82 -15.33 8.50 -1.29
C VAL A 82 -15.53 9.31 -2.57
N GLU A 83 -14.58 10.17 -2.94
CA GLU A 83 -14.58 10.90 -4.21
C GLU A 83 -14.36 9.96 -5.40
N ILE A 84 -13.47 8.98 -5.27
CA ILE A 84 -13.26 7.95 -6.29
C ILE A 84 -14.56 7.16 -6.54
N LEU A 85 -15.34 6.87 -5.49
CA LEU A 85 -16.64 6.24 -5.66
C LEU A 85 -17.58 7.10 -6.52
N GLU A 86 -17.63 8.42 -6.28
CA GLU A 86 -18.39 9.35 -7.12
C GLU A 86 -17.90 9.32 -8.57
N ILE A 87 -16.58 9.43 -8.79
CA ILE A 87 -15.97 9.38 -10.13
C ILE A 87 -16.32 8.08 -10.86
N ILE A 88 -16.30 6.93 -10.17
CA ILE A 88 -16.69 5.64 -10.75
C ILE A 88 -18.17 5.63 -11.14
N LEU A 89 -19.05 6.11 -10.26
CA LEU A 89 -20.48 6.16 -10.53
C LEU A 89 -20.78 7.12 -11.69
N ASP A 90 -20.13 8.28 -11.74
CA ASP A 90 -20.22 9.22 -12.86
C ASP A 90 -19.80 8.57 -14.18
N GLY A 91 -18.72 7.78 -14.16
CA GLY A 91 -18.28 7.01 -15.33
C GLY A 91 -19.27 5.94 -15.79
N ILE A 92 -19.94 5.26 -14.86
CA ILE A 92 -20.93 4.21 -15.16
C ILE A 92 -22.23 4.83 -15.69
N PHE A 93 -22.76 5.84 -15.00
CA PHE A 93 -24.07 6.42 -15.28
C PHE A 93 -24.01 7.59 -16.26
N GLY A 94 -22.81 8.04 -16.64
CA GLY A 94 -22.64 9.16 -17.56
C GLY A 94 -23.09 10.49 -16.95
N THR A 95 -23.04 10.57 -15.62
CA THR A 95 -23.36 11.76 -14.84
C THR A 95 -22.10 12.56 -14.53
N HIS A 96 -22.29 13.74 -13.98
CA HIS A 96 -21.21 14.56 -13.44
C HIS A 96 -21.60 15.00 -12.03
N ARG A 97 -20.75 14.70 -11.04
CA ARG A 97 -20.94 15.04 -9.62
C ARG A 97 -22.30 14.59 -9.09
N MET A 98 -22.59 13.30 -9.29
CA MET A 98 -23.88 12.70 -8.97
C MET A 98 -24.34 12.96 -7.53
N PHE A 99 -23.45 13.07 -6.55
CA PHE A 99 -23.85 13.26 -5.16
C PHE A 99 -24.20 14.71 -4.80
N ALA A 100 -23.81 15.68 -5.62
CA ALA A 100 -24.02 17.10 -5.34
C ALA A 100 -25.51 17.46 -5.07
N PRO A 101 -26.48 17.03 -5.90
CA PRO A 101 -27.89 17.37 -5.68
C PRO A 101 -28.49 16.75 -4.41
N TYR A 102 -27.95 15.61 -3.96
CA TYR A 102 -28.49 14.86 -2.81
C TYR A 102 -27.89 15.30 -1.48
N ILE A 103 -26.62 15.73 -1.48
CA ILE A 103 -25.88 16.10 -0.27
C ILE A 103 -25.98 17.60 0.02
N GLY A 104 -26.21 18.44 -1.01
CA GLY A 104 -26.39 19.88 -0.85
C GLY A 104 -25.16 20.58 -0.25
N GLY A 105 -25.34 21.52 0.68
CA GLY A 105 -24.24 22.34 1.20
C GLY A 105 -23.09 21.58 1.87
N LEU A 106 -23.33 20.36 2.38
CA LEU A 106 -22.27 19.51 2.93
C LEU A 106 -21.31 19.04 1.83
N TYR A 107 -21.78 18.86 0.58
CA TYR A 107 -20.97 18.47 -0.57
C TYR A 107 -19.85 19.47 -0.84
N ASN A 108 -20.16 20.76 -0.69
CA ASN A 108 -19.22 21.86 -0.93
C ASN A 108 -18.07 21.84 0.09
N ILE A 109 -18.38 21.51 1.34
CA ILE A 109 -17.38 21.34 2.39
C ILE A 109 -16.53 20.09 2.13
N LEU A 110 -17.17 18.99 1.72
CA LEU A 110 -16.48 17.73 1.43
C LEU A 110 -15.50 17.87 0.26
N ILE A 111 -15.90 18.45 -0.87
CA ILE A 111 -14.99 18.73 -1.99
C ILE A 111 -13.85 19.62 -1.52
N GLY A 112 -14.15 20.76 -0.88
CA GLY A 112 -13.09 21.67 -0.43
C GLY A 112 -12.07 20.96 0.46
N PHE A 113 -12.54 20.09 1.35
CA PHE A 113 -11.68 19.28 2.20
C PHE A 113 -10.85 18.25 1.42
N PHE A 114 -11.45 17.57 0.42
CA PHE A 114 -10.72 16.64 -0.46
C PHE A 114 -9.63 17.36 -1.25
N GLU A 115 -9.86 18.58 -1.72
CA GLU A 115 -8.86 19.37 -2.43
C GLU A 115 -7.68 19.76 -1.53
N ILE A 116 -7.95 20.19 -0.29
CA ILE A 116 -6.88 20.46 0.69
C ILE A 116 -6.08 19.19 0.94
N LEU A 117 -6.75 18.04 1.13
CA LEU A 117 -6.06 16.77 1.33
C LEU A 117 -5.22 16.38 0.11
N ALA A 118 -5.73 16.53 -1.10
CA ALA A 118 -5.00 16.27 -2.34
C ALA A 118 -3.73 17.15 -2.45
N ALA A 119 -3.83 18.44 -2.12
CA ALA A 119 -2.68 19.33 -2.07
C ALA A 119 -1.65 18.90 -0.99
N LEU A 120 -2.11 18.51 0.20
CA LEU A 120 -1.23 18.03 1.27
C LEU A 120 -0.55 16.69 0.93
N VAL A 121 -1.24 15.80 0.21
CA VAL A 121 -0.69 14.56 -0.33
C VAL A 121 0.40 14.88 -1.36
N LEU A 122 0.14 15.79 -2.30
CA LEU A 122 1.10 16.23 -3.32
C LEU A 122 2.37 16.79 -2.66
N ILE A 123 2.22 17.70 -1.70
CA ILE A 123 3.34 18.26 -0.93
C ILE A 123 4.10 17.15 -0.18
N SER A 124 3.37 16.21 0.44
CA SER A 124 3.98 15.11 1.19
C SER A 124 4.81 14.19 0.29
N CYS A 125 4.29 13.84 -0.89
CA CYS A 125 4.98 13.03 -1.89
C CYS A 125 6.21 13.74 -2.45
N ALA A 126 6.13 15.05 -2.73
CA ALA A 126 7.27 15.87 -3.15
C ALA A 126 8.38 15.87 -2.08
N ILE A 127 8.01 16.07 -0.80
CA ILE A 127 8.97 16.01 0.31
C ILE A 127 9.56 14.60 0.45
N PHE A 128 8.79 13.53 0.27
CA PHE A 128 9.32 12.17 0.27
C PHE A 128 10.33 11.93 -0.86
N LEU A 129 10.07 12.43 -2.06
CA LEU A 129 11.01 12.38 -3.19
C LEU A 129 12.30 13.12 -2.88
N VAL A 130 12.22 14.34 -2.33
CA VAL A 130 13.41 15.13 -1.91
C VAL A 130 14.20 14.38 -0.85
N ARG A 131 13.53 13.85 0.19
CA ARG A 131 14.19 13.09 1.26
C ARG A 131 14.90 11.84 0.76
N ARG A 132 14.39 11.21 -0.29
CA ARG A 132 14.95 9.98 -0.87
C ARG A 132 16.10 10.28 -1.84
N ASN A 133 15.90 11.23 -2.76
CA ASN A 133 16.79 11.43 -3.91
C ASN A 133 17.82 12.55 -3.69
N VAL A 134 17.47 13.58 -2.91
CA VAL A 134 18.34 14.73 -2.63
C VAL A 134 19.05 14.56 -1.29
N LEU A 135 18.30 14.39 -0.19
CA LEU A 135 18.91 14.27 1.15
C LEU A 135 19.62 12.92 1.38
N LYS A 136 19.33 11.92 0.54
CA LYS A 136 19.99 10.59 0.52
C LYS A 136 20.17 9.99 1.92
N LEU A 137 19.09 9.96 2.71
CA LEU A 137 19.11 9.44 4.08
C LEU A 137 19.73 8.03 4.12
N LYS A 138 20.73 7.81 4.99
CA LYS A 138 21.53 6.56 5.06
C LYS A 138 20.69 5.29 4.98
N ARG A 139 19.61 5.17 5.77
CA ARG A 139 18.73 3.99 5.79
C ARG A 139 17.93 3.75 4.49
N LEU A 140 17.75 4.77 3.67
CA LEU A 140 17.06 4.73 2.38
C LEU A 140 18.03 4.68 1.19
N ASN A 141 19.34 4.71 1.46
CA ASN A 141 20.42 4.73 0.48
C ASN A 141 21.49 3.69 0.87
N GLN A 142 21.06 2.45 1.10
CA GLN A 142 21.95 1.30 1.33
C GLN A 142 21.97 0.41 0.09
N GLY A 143 23.04 -0.38 -0.08
CA GLY A 143 23.28 -1.16 -1.29
C GLY A 143 22.17 -2.14 -1.64
N GLU A 144 21.46 -2.70 -0.65
CA GLU A 144 20.34 -3.62 -0.91
C GLU A 144 19.12 -2.96 -1.57
N LEU A 145 19.05 -1.63 -1.62
CA LEU A 145 17.97 -0.89 -2.28
C LEU A 145 18.30 -0.49 -3.72
N ASN A 146 19.50 -0.79 -4.21
CA ASN A 146 19.87 -0.47 -5.58
C ASN A 146 19.00 -1.27 -6.58
N GLY A 147 18.57 -0.61 -7.65
CA GLY A 147 17.71 -1.22 -8.68
C GLY A 147 16.20 -1.04 -8.40
N TRP A 148 15.46 -2.15 -8.46
CA TRP A 148 13.99 -2.18 -8.33
C TRP A 148 13.46 -1.48 -7.06
N PRO A 149 13.98 -1.75 -5.85
CA PRO A 149 13.46 -1.11 -4.63
C PRO A 149 13.49 0.43 -4.68
N LYS A 150 14.52 1.03 -5.28
CA LYS A 150 14.61 2.48 -5.39
C LYS A 150 13.67 3.04 -6.46
N THR A 151 13.61 2.38 -7.61
CA THR A 151 12.76 2.80 -8.74
C THR A 151 11.29 2.64 -8.42
N ASP A 152 10.87 1.53 -7.80
CA ASP A 152 9.51 1.28 -7.31
C ASP A 152 9.04 2.41 -6.36
N ALA A 153 9.87 2.77 -5.37
CA ALA A 153 9.51 3.84 -4.44
C ALA A 153 9.34 5.21 -5.12
N ASN A 154 10.16 5.51 -6.13
CA ASN A 154 10.04 6.75 -6.88
C ASN A 154 8.83 6.72 -7.82
N ALA A 155 8.58 5.59 -8.48
CA ALA A 155 7.44 5.40 -9.38
C ALA A 155 6.12 5.59 -8.63
N ILE A 156 5.97 5.03 -7.44
CA ILE A 156 4.79 5.23 -6.58
C ILE A 156 4.59 6.72 -6.28
N LEU A 157 5.63 7.42 -5.80
CA LEU A 157 5.52 8.82 -5.40
C LEU A 157 5.23 9.74 -6.59
N VAL A 158 5.84 9.48 -7.74
CA VAL A 158 5.59 10.24 -8.98
C VAL A 158 4.18 9.97 -9.49
N THR A 159 3.73 8.70 -9.48
CA THR A 159 2.37 8.33 -9.88
C THR A 159 1.36 9.07 -9.01
N GLU A 160 1.55 9.10 -7.69
CA GLU A 160 0.67 9.81 -6.78
C GLU A 160 0.62 11.32 -7.05
N ILE A 161 1.78 11.95 -7.33
CA ILE A 161 1.84 13.38 -7.69
C ILE A 161 1.08 13.64 -8.99
N VAL A 162 1.24 12.77 -9.99
CA VAL A 162 0.51 12.88 -11.26
C VAL A 162 -0.99 12.72 -11.02
N LEU A 163 -1.42 11.71 -10.26
CA LEU A 163 -2.85 11.49 -9.98
C LEU A 163 -3.48 12.67 -9.23
N MET A 164 -2.84 13.18 -8.18
CA MET A 164 -3.32 14.37 -7.45
C MET A 164 -3.31 15.62 -8.33
N GLY A 165 -2.29 15.77 -9.19
CA GLY A 165 -2.22 16.88 -10.15
C GLY A 165 -3.34 16.83 -11.19
N LEU A 166 -3.66 15.64 -11.71
CA LEU A 166 -4.78 15.42 -12.63
C LEU A 166 -6.12 15.74 -11.95
N LEU A 167 -6.32 15.32 -10.69
CA LEU A 167 -7.53 15.60 -9.92
C LEU A 167 -7.75 17.12 -9.75
N LEU A 168 -6.71 17.83 -9.30
CA LEU A 168 -6.78 19.29 -9.11
C LEU A 168 -6.93 20.05 -10.44
N THR A 169 -6.30 19.57 -11.51
CA THR A 169 -6.42 20.19 -12.84
C THR A 169 -7.82 19.97 -13.43
N MET A 170 -8.38 18.78 -13.27
CA MET A 170 -9.77 18.46 -13.64
C MET A 170 -10.75 19.38 -12.90
N ASN A 171 -10.60 19.52 -11.58
CA ASN A 171 -11.43 20.43 -10.79
C ASN A 171 -11.24 21.91 -11.18
N ALA A 172 -10.03 22.33 -11.56
CA ALA A 172 -9.78 23.70 -12.02
C ALA A 172 -10.44 23.99 -13.39
N ALA A 173 -10.46 23.00 -14.28
CA ALA A 173 -11.20 23.08 -15.54
C ALA A 173 -12.72 23.12 -15.28
N ASP A 174 -13.20 22.27 -14.36
CA ASP A 174 -14.60 22.22 -13.91
C ASP A 174 -15.09 23.56 -13.35
N VAL A 175 -14.28 24.26 -12.54
CA VAL A 175 -14.58 25.63 -12.06
C VAL A 175 -14.87 26.59 -13.21
N ASN A 176 -14.05 26.58 -14.27
CA ASN A 176 -14.26 27.45 -15.42
C ASN A 176 -15.51 27.05 -16.22
N LEU A 177 -15.78 25.75 -16.37
CA LEU A 177 -16.98 25.24 -17.05
C LEU A 177 -18.27 25.63 -16.32
N GLN A 178 -18.28 25.57 -14.98
CA GLN A 178 -19.41 26.01 -14.17
C GLN A 178 -19.66 27.53 -14.31
N GLN A 179 -18.61 28.34 -14.46
CA GLN A 179 -18.72 29.79 -14.70
C GLN A 179 -19.27 30.12 -16.09
N LEU A 180 -18.99 29.27 -17.08
CA LEU A 180 -19.54 29.38 -18.43
C LEU A 180 -20.98 28.84 -18.55
N HIS A 181 -21.54 28.28 -17.47
CA HIS A 181 -22.85 27.65 -17.46
C HIS A 181 -23.01 26.54 -18.51
N SER A 182 -21.96 25.73 -18.70
CA SER A 182 -22.00 24.58 -19.60
C SER A 182 -23.05 23.56 -19.15
N GLU A 183 -23.83 23.01 -20.09
CA GLU A 183 -25.05 22.22 -19.83
C GLU A 183 -24.81 21.00 -18.92
N HIS A 184 -23.65 20.34 -19.05
CA HIS A 184 -23.30 19.15 -18.27
C HIS A 184 -22.61 19.48 -16.93
N TYR A 185 -22.12 20.71 -16.75
CA TYR A 185 -21.30 21.14 -15.63
C TYR A 185 -22.06 22.19 -14.82
N PHE A 186 -23.01 21.72 -14.00
CA PHE A 186 -23.83 22.61 -13.19
C PHE A 186 -23.04 23.20 -12.02
N ASN A 187 -23.42 24.41 -11.62
CA ASN A 187 -22.81 25.08 -10.48
C ASN A 187 -23.12 24.30 -9.20
N THR A 188 -22.08 23.70 -8.62
CA THR A 188 -22.20 22.93 -7.37
C THR A 188 -22.29 23.81 -6.13
N GLY A 189 -21.95 25.08 -6.24
CA GLY A 189 -21.73 25.98 -5.10
C GLY A 189 -20.46 25.64 -4.31
N SER A 190 -19.65 24.71 -4.81
CA SER A 190 -18.39 24.33 -4.19
C SER A 190 -17.38 25.48 -4.32
N PRO A 191 -16.70 25.85 -3.23
CA PRO A 191 -15.72 26.93 -3.25
C PRO A 191 -14.38 26.54 -3.88
N PHE A 192 -14.16 25.24 -4.20
CA PHE A 192 -12.93 24.71 -4.79
C PHE A 192 -11.67 25.35 -4.21
N TRP A 193 -11.44 25.14 -2.91
CA TRP A 193 -10.46 25.87 -2.10
C TRP A 193 -9.04 25.85 -2.64
N VAL A 194 -8.64 24.82 -3.38
CA VAL A 194 -7.31 24.73 -4.00
C VAL A 194 -7.41 24.99 -5.49
N SER A 195 -8.32 24.30 -6.18
CA SER A 195 -8.39 24.39 -7.65
C SER A 195 -8.83 25.76 -8.13
N GLY A 196 -9.52 26.56 -7.30
CA GLY A 196 -9.81 27.97 -7.58
C GLY A 196 -8.56 28.85 -7.74
N TRP A 197 -7.42 28.47 -7.18
CA TRP A 197 -6.13 29.16 -7.41
C TRP A 197 -5.46 28.74 -8.71
N ILE A 198 -5.81 27.56 -9.22
CA ILE A 198 -5.29 27.00 -10.48
C ILE A 198 -6.17 27.44 -11.65
N ALA A 199 -7.48 27.57 -11.43
CA ALA A 199 -8.50 27.92 -12.42
C ALA A 199 -8.16 29.14 -13.30
N PRO A 200 -7.55 30.24 -12.79
CA PRO A 200 -7.16 31.37 -13.62
C PRO A 200 -6.16 31.02 -14.74
N LEU A 201 -5.38 29.95 -14.61
CA LEU A 201 -4.46 29.49 -15.66
C LEU A 201 -5.19 29.00 -16.92
N PHE A 202 -6.47 28.63 -16.79
CA PHE A 202 -7.32 28.17 -17.87
C PHE A 202 -8.36 29.22 -18.28
N SER A 203 -8.28 30.43 -17.70
CA SER A 203 -9.18 31.52 -18.05
C SER A 203 -9.00 31.93 -19.52
N GLY A 204 -10.11 32.16 -20.22
CA GLY A 204 -10.11 32.52 -21.64
C GLY A 204 -10.00 31.35 -22.63
N MET A 205 -9.90 30.10 -22.15
CA MET A 205 -10.06 28.92 -23.01
C MET A 205 -11.53 28.80 -23.47
N SER A 206 -11.74 28.24 -24.68
CA SER A 206 -13.09 27.94 -25.15
C SER A 206 -13.71 26.79 -24.34
N GLU A 207 -15.04 26.76 -24.27
CA GLU A 207 -15.79 25.69 -23.60
C GLU A 207 -15.36 24.30 -24.09
N SER A 208 -15.21 24.11 -25.41
CA SER A 208 -14.76 22.84 -25.98
C SER A 208 -13.36 22.40 -25.50
N SER A 209 -12.44 23.36 -25.32
CA SER A 209 -11.09 23.07 -24.85
C SER A 209 -11.08 22.74 -23.36
N LEU A 210 -11.91 23.40 -22.57
CA LEU A 210 -12.08 23.11 -21.15
C LEU A 210 -12.70 21.72 -20.92
N ILE A 211 -13.75 21.36 -21.67
CA ILE A 211 -14.33 20.01 -21.66
C ILE A 211 -13.27 18.97 -22.05
N GLY A 212 -12.48 19.26 -23.10
CA GLY A 212 -11.38 18.38 -23.52
C GLY A 212 -10.35 18.17 -22.40
N LEU A 213 -9.93 19.24 -21.74
CA LEU A 213 -8.98 19.19 -20.62
C LEU A 213 -9.54 18.38 -19.44
N GLU A 214 -10.76 18.70 -19.00
CA GLU A 214 -11.43 18.00 -17.89
C GLU A 214 -11.55 16.51 -18.19
N ARG A 215 -12.06 16.14 -19.38
CA ARG A 215 -12.24 14.74 -19.77
C ARG A 215 -10.93 13.97 -19.90
N VAL A 216 -9.88 14.60 -20.43
CA VAL A 216 -8.54 13.97 -20.51
C VAL A 216 -7.99 13.75 -19.10
N CYS A 217 -8.07 14.74 -18.22
CA CYS A 217 -7.63 14.60 -16.84
C CYS A 217 -8.41 13.52 -16.09
N TRP A 218 -9.74 13.50 -16.25
CA TRP A 218 -10.62 12.48 -15.67
C TRP A 218 -10.24 11.08 -16.12
N TRP A 219 -10.08 10.87 -17.43
CA TRP A 219 -9.73 9.55 -17.99
C TRP A 219 -8.34 9.10 -17.57
N LEU A 220 -7.34 9.98 -17.64
CA LEU A 220 -5.99 9.66 -17.19
C LEU A 220 -5.95 9.35 -15.69
N HIS A 221 -6.75 10.06 -14.88
CA HIS A 221 -6.81 9.83 -13.45
C HIS A 221 -7.42 8.46 -13.13
N ILE A 222 -8.60 8.13 -13.65
CA ILE A 222 -9.27 6.86 -13.32
C ILE A 222 -8.56 5.65 -13.92
N VAL A 223 -8.05 5.76 -15.15
CA VAL A 223 -7.20 4.70 -15.75
C VAL A 223 -5.91 4.56 -14.94
N GLY A 224 -5.32 5.67 -14.51
CA GLY A 224 -4.14 5.68 -13.65
C GLY A 224 -4.39 4.99 -12.29
N ILE A 225 -5.53 5.23 -11.65
CA ILE A 225 -5.93 4.53 -10.41
C ILE A 225 -6.06 3.03 -10.66
N LEU A 226 -6.73 2.61 -11.73
CA LEU A 226 -6.97 1.20 -12.04
C LEU A 226 -5.68 0.47 -12.46
N ALA A 227 -4.78 1.17 -13.14
CA ALA A 227 -3.43 0.69 -13.40
C ALA A 227 -2.62 0.57 -12.10
N PHE A 228 -2.69 1.57 -11.22
CA PHE A 228 -2.01 1.54 -9.93
C PHE A 228 -2.52 0.42 -9.02
N LEU A 229 -3.83 0.15 -9.02
CA LEU A 229 -4.44 -0.99 -8.35
C LEU A 229 -3.79 -2.32 -8.77
N ASN A 230 -3.56 -2.50 -10.07
CA ASN A 230 -2.90 -3.68 -10.63
C ASN A 230 -1.37 -3.68 -10.45
N TYR A 231 -0.78 -2.51 -10.19
CA TYR A 231 0.62 -2.37 -9.81
C TYR A 231 0.87 -2.73 -8.32
N LEU A 232 -0.12 -2.49 -7.44
CA LEU A 232 -0.01 -2.74 -5.99
C LEU A 232 0.63 -4.10 -5.65
N PRO A 233 0.18 -5.24 -6.21
CA PRO A 233 0.69 -6.57 -5.84
C PRO A 233 2.18 -6.79 -6.08
N TYR A 234 2.80 -6.03 -6.98
CA TYR A 234 4.21 -6.15 -7.37
C TYR A 234 5.12 -5.10 -6.73
N SER A 235 4.53 -4.19 -5.97
CA SER A 235 5.19 -3.01 -5.42
C SER A 235 5.29 -3.10 -3.90
N LYS A 236 6.18 -2.29 -3.30
CA LYS A 236 6.16 -2.09 -1.84
C LYS A 236 4.85 -1.47 -1.33
N HIS A 237 4.01 -0.92 -2.22
CA HIS A 237 2.73 -0.33 -1.85
C HIS A 237 1.70 -1.40 -1.43
N LEU A 238 1.90 -2.69 -1.74
CA LEU A 238 1.08 -3.81 -1.24
C LEU A 238 0.86 -3.79 0.28
N HIS A 239 1.79 -3.18 1.02
CA HIS A 239 1.65 -2.98 2.46
C HIS A 239 0.33 -2.32 2.88
N ILE A 240 -0.32 -1.49 2.04
CA ILE A 240 -1.61 -0.89 2.41
C ILE A 240 -2.69 -1.95 2.61
N VAL A 241 -2.62 -3.07 1.88
CA VAL A 241 -3.55 -4.19 2.03
C VAL A 241 -3.12 -5.09 3.19
N LEU A 242 -1.84 -5.45 3.23
CA LEU A 242 -1.35 -6.43 4.20
C LEU A 242 -1.11 -5.85 5.60
N ALA A 243 -1.04 -4.53 5.78
CA ALA A 243 -0.87 -3.91 7.10
C ALA A 243 -1.99 -4.27 8.08
N PHE A 244 -3.23 -4.43 7.60
CA PHE A 244 -4.38 -4.80 8.42
C PHE A 244 -4.29 -6.23 8.98
N PRO A 245 -4.17 -7.30 8.14
CA PRO A 245 -3.98 -8.65 8.66
C PRO A 245 -2.65 -8.77 9.42
N ASN A 246 -1.60 -8.07 9.02
CA ASN A 246 -0.33 -8.05 9.74
C ASN A 246 -0.49 -7.53 11.19
N ALA A 247 -1.25 -6.45 11.38
CA ALA A 247 -1.55 -5.91 12.69
C ALA A 247 -2.38 -6.87 13.55
N TYR A 248 -3.39 -7.53 12.95
CA TYR A 248 -4.24 -8.50 13.64
C TYR A 248 -3.44 -9.71 14.15
N TYR A 249 -2.61 -10.29 13.27
CA TYR A 249 -1.79 -11.46 13.59
C TYR A 249 -0.45 -11.10 14.25
N ALA A 250 -0.27 -9.87 14.75
CA ALA A 250 0.90 -9.52 15.54
C ALA A 250 1.01 -10.42 16.78
N LYS A 251 2.23 -10.83 17.12
CA LYS A 251 2.50 -11.63 18.32
C LYS A 251 2.12 -10.82 19.58
N LEU A 252 1.36 -11.45 20.48
CA LEU A 252 0.93 -10.86 21.76
C LEU A 252 1.90 -11.14 22.91
N VAL A 253 2.94 -11.94 22.66
CA VAL A 253 3.97 -12.24 23.66
C VAL A 253 4.91 -11.04 23.88
N PRO A 254 5.52 -10.93 25.07
CA PRO A 254 6.53 -9.90 25.34
C PRO A 254 7.66 -9.88 24.31
N GLN A 255 8.17 -8.69 24.00
CA GLN A 255 9.32 -8.53 23.12
C GLN A 255 10.55 -9.22 23.72
N GLY A 256 11.31 -9.94 22.90
CA GLY A 256 12.49 -10.70 23.33
C GLY A 256 12.18 -12.09 23.87
N LYS A 257 10.92 -12.48 24.05
CA LYS A 257 10.57 -13.87 24.37
C LYS A 257 10.90 -14.78 23.18
N MET A 258 11.87 -15.65 23.35
CA MET A 258 12.17 -16.70 22.39
C MET A 258 11.34 -17.94 22.73
N GLN A 259 10.79 -18.60 21.70
CA GLN A 259 10.22 -19.93 21.87
C GLN A 259 11.37 -20.91 22.01
N ASN A 260 11.27 -21.78 23.01
CA ASN A 260 12.19 -22.89 23.13
C ASN A 260 11.98 -23.86 21.96
N MET A 261 13.05 -24.49 21.49
CA MET A 261 13.02 -25.47 20.41
C MET A 261 13.06 -26.86 21.05
N PRO A 262 11.92 -27.55 21.25
CA PRO A 262 11.89 -28.80 22.00
C PRO A 262 12.79 -29.87 21.37
N ASP A 263 12.87 -29.91 20.04
CA ASP A 263 13.72 -30.85 19.32
C ASP A 263 15.21 -30.68 19.68
N ILE A 264 15.70 -29.43 19.75
CA ILE A 264 17.08 -29.15 20.16
C ILE A 264 17.27 -29.39 21.65
N GLN A 265 16.28 -29.00 22.48
CA GLN A 265 16.35 -29.24 23.92
C GLN A 265 16.46 -30.74 24.22
N ASN A 266 15.67 -31.56 23.52
CA ASN A 266 15.67 -33.01 23.68
C ASN A 266 17.01 -33.59 23.24
N GLU A 267 17.57 -33.16 22.11
CA GLU A 267 18.90 -33.60 21.67
C GLU A 267 19.98 -33.31 22.72
N VAL A 268 19.99 -32.10 23.27
CA VAL A 268 20.93 -31.72 24.34
C VAL A 268 20.69 -32.56 25.60
N LEU A 269 19.42 -32.81 25.95
CA LEU A 269 19.05 -33.61 27.10
C LEU A 269 19.49 -35.08 26.95
N TYR A 270 19.35 -35.66 25.76
CA TYR A 270 19.81 -37.02 25.46
C TYR A 270 21.34 -37.13 25.47
N MET A 271 22.06 -36.07 25.10
CA MET A 271 23.53 -36.02 25.26
C MET A 271 23.96 -35.96 26.74
N MET A 272 23.20 -35.27 27.59
CA MET A 272 23.50 -35.16 29.03
C MET A 272 23.01 -36.36 29.85
N GLU A 273 21.91 -36.98 29.43
CA GLU A 273 21.25 -38.10 30.09
C GLU A 273 20.90 -39.19 29.05
N PRO A 274 21.90 -40.00 28.60
CA PRO A 274 21.73 -40.97 27.53
C PRO A 274 20.62 -41.99 27.77
N ASP A 275 20.35 -42.34 29.03
CA ASP A 275 19.30 -43.28 29.43
C ASP A 275 17.88 -42.79 29.09
N LYS A 276 17.70 -41.49 28.82
CA LYS A 276 16.43 -40.87 28.41
C LYS A 276 16.26 -40.78 26.89
N ALA A 277 17.27 -41.16 26.11
CA ALA A 277 17.18 -41.16 24.65
C ALA A 277 16.13 -42.19 24.16
N PRO A 278 15.30 -41.84 23.16
CA PRO A 278 14.37 -42.79 22.57
C PRO A 278 15.12 -43.98 21.97
N THR A 279 14.74 -45.20 22.34
CA THR A 279 15.40 -46.45 21.91
C THR A 279 14.74 -47.07 20.67
N ASP A 280 13.59 -46.53 20.27
CA ASP A 280 12.70 -46.95 19.21
C ASP A 280 12.81 -46.09 17.94
N LEU A 281 13.99 -45.49 17.70
CA LEU A 281 14.25 -44.72 16.49
C LEU A 281 14.50 -45.66 15.30
N ASP A 282 13.78 -45.44 14.20
CA ASP A 282 14.02 -46.10 12.92
C ASP A 282 15.43 -45.71 12.40
N PRO A 283 16.39 -46.65 12.29
CA PRO A 283 17.73 -46.35 11.82
C PRO A 283 17.78 -45.85 10.36
N SER A 284 16.69 -46.05 9.60
CA SER A 284 16.54 -45.59 8.22
C SER A 284 15.92 -44.19 8.12
N ALA A 285 15.41 -43.62 9.21
CA ALA A 285 14.85 -42.28 9.22
C ALA A 285 15.95 -41.23 9.05
N ALA A 286 15.76 -40.31 8.10
CA ALA A 286 16.68 -39.19 7.91
C ALA A 286 16.70 -38.31 9.18
N PRO A 287 17.88 -37.83 9.62
CA PRO A 287 17.98 -36.95 10.77
C PRO A 287 17.09 -35.71 10.59
N PRO A 288 16.38 -35.26 11.64
CA PRO A 288 15.60 -34.04 11.56
C PRO A 288 16.52 -32.85 11.21
N ARG A 289 16.12 -32.05 10.23
CA ARG A 289 16.88 -30.86 9.85
C ARG A 289 16.56 -29.71 10.80
N PHE A 290 17.61 -29.12 11.37
CA PHE A 290 17.49 -27.89 12.15
C PHE A 290 17.51 -26.63 11.27
N GLY A 291 16.68 -25.66 11.64
CA GLY A 291 16.60 -24.36 10.97
C GLY A 291 15.73 -24.34 9.71
N ALA A 292 15.72 -23.20 9.03
CA ALA A 292 14.98 -23.00 7.79
C ALA A 292 15.95 -22.98 6.61
N LYS A 293 15.73 -23.85 5.61
CA LYS A 293 16.48 -23.87 4.35
C LYS A 293 15.78 -23.03 3.29
N ASP A 294 14.46 -23.10 3.22
CA ASP A 294 13.65 -22.39 2.22
C ASP A 294 12.35 -21.84 2.83
N VAL A 295 11.56 -21.11 2.04
CA VAL A 295 10.35 -20.41 2.49
C VAL A 295 9.28 -21.34 3.05
N GLN A 296 9.22 -22.60 2.59
CA GLN A 296 8.32 -23.63 3.12
C GLN A 296 8.67 -24.06 4.56
N ASP A 297 9.90 -23.81 5.01
CA ASP A 297 10.29 -24.09 6.40
C ASP A 297 9.79 -23.03 7.38
N LEU A 298 9.44 -21.85 6.87
CA LEU A 298 8.94 -20.72 7.64
C LEU A 298 7.43 -20.85 7.85
N SER A 299 6.88 -20.23 8.89
CA SER A 299 5.43 -20.18 9.06
C SER A 299 4.77 -19.27 8.03
N TRP A 300 3.50 -19.52 7.72
CA TRP A 300 2.68 -18.64 6.88
C TRP A 300 2.73 -17.18 7.36
N LYS A 301 2.88 -16.96 8.68
CA LYS A 301 2.97 -15.63 9.27
C LYS A 301 4.26 -14.90 8.87
N ASN A 302 5.39 -15.60 8.88
CA ASN A 302 6.68 -15.06 8.43
C ASN A 302 6.63 -14.71 6.94
N LEU A 303 5.95 -15.54 6.14
CA LEU A 303 5.73 -15.29 4.72
C LEU A 303 4.86 -14.04 4.50
N MET A 304 3.76 -13.89 5.24
CA MET A 304 2.96 -12.66 5.20
C MET A 304 3.76 -11.42 5.65
N ASP A 305 4.64 -11.55 6.66
CA ASP A 305 5.52 -10.46 7.10
C ASP A 305 6.50 -10.02 6.00
N ALA A 306 7.01 -10.96 5.20
CA ALA A 306 7.88 -10.65 4.06
C ALA A 306 7.15 -9.84 2.98
N TYR A 307 5.93 -10.24 2.60
CA TYR A 307 5.10 -9.44 1.69
C TYR A 307 4.68 -8.07 2.28
N SER A 308 4.59 -7.96 3.61
CA SER A 308 4.25 -6.70 4.29
C SER A 308 5.45 -5.73 4.43
N CYS A 309 6.65 -6.16 4.03
CA CYS A 309 7.86 -5.36 4.18
C CYS A 309 7.84 -4.13 3.26
N THR A 310 7.85 -2.93 3.85
CA THR A 310 7.90 -1.65 3.11
C THR A 310 9.33 -1.17 2.80
N GLU A 311 10.33 -1.99 3.12
CA GLU A 311 11.75 -1.67 2.90
C GLU A 311 12.22 -0.36 3.61
N CYS A 312 11.47 0.08 4.64
CA CYS A 312 11.67 1.37 5.33
C CYS A 312 13.01 1.52 6.10
N GLY A 313 13.73 0.41 6.28
CA GLY A 313 15.06 0.39 6.90
C GLY A 313 15.10 0.66 8.41
N ARG A 314 13.95 0.63 9.10
CA ARG A 314 13.91 0.81 10.57
C ARG A 314 14.63 -0.33 11.30
N CYS A 315 14.43 -1.57 10.87
CA CYS A 315 15.10 -2.75 11.41
C CYS A 315 16.63 -2.70 11.18
N THR A 316 17.05 -2.36 9.96
CA THR A 316 18.48 -2.23 9.61
C THR A 316 19.17 -1.10 10.38
N ALA A 317 18.49 0.03 10.58
CA ALA A 317 19.05 1.17 11.29
C ALA A 317 19.33 0.92 12.78
N VAL A 318 18.69 -0.08 13.39
CA VAL A 318 18.89 -0.44 14.81
C VAL A 318 19.60 -1.78 15.00
N CYS A 319 20.00 -2.43 13.90
CA CYS A 319 20.64 -3.74 13.95
C CYS A 319 22.10 -3.59 14.43
N PRO A 320 22.51 -4.24 15.54
CA PRO A 320 23.89 -4.15 16.05
C PRO A 320 24.93 -4.54 15.00
N ALA A 321 24.69 -5.62 14.25
CA ALA A 321 25.59 -6.08 13.19
C ALA A 321 25.77 -5.02 12.09
N ASN A 322 24.68 -4.43 11.59
CA ASN A 322 24.74 -3.38 10.58
C ASN A 322 25.42 -2.10 11.11
N ILE A 323 25.20 -1.75 12.39
CA ILE A 323 25.85 -0.59 13.02
C ILE A 323 27.37 -0.76 13.06
N THR A 324 27.86 -1.98 13.33
CA THR A 324 29.30 -2.30 13.30
C THR A 324 29.89 -2.44 11.89
N GLY A 325 29.14 -2.13 10.83
CA GLY A 325 29.62 -2.18 9.44
C GLY A 325 29.56 -3.56 8.79
N LYS A 326 29.00 -4.58 9.47
CA LYS A 326 28.77 -5.90 8.85
C LYS A 326 27.68 -5.79 7.78
N LYS A 327 27.75 -6.64 6.76
CA LYS A 327 26.79 -6.70 5.64
C LYS A 327 25.38 -7.19 6.03
N LEU A 328 25.19 -7.63 7.28
CA LEU A 328 23.92 -8.21 7.73
C LEU A 328 22.83 -7.14 7.86
N SER A 329 21.75 -7.28 7.08
CA SER A 329 20.60 -6.37 7.10
C SER A 329 19.31 -7.20 7.31
N PRO A 330 18.62 -7.06 8.46
CA PRO A 330 17.34 -7.75 8.68
C PRO A 330 16.28 -7.39 7.64
N ARG A 331 16.35 -6.19 7.06
CA ARG A 331 15.50 -5.82 5.92
C ARG A 331 15.75 -6.72 4.72
N LYS A 332 17.02 -6.99 4.39
CA LYS A 332 17.39 -7.79 3.21
C LYS A 332 16.89 -9.22 3.35
N ILE A 333 16.92 -9.79 4.57
CA ILE A 333 16.30 -11.10 4.85
C ILE A 333 14.81 -11.10 4.44
N MET A 334 14.04 -10.09 4.87
CA MET A 334 12.61 -10.01 4.50
C MET A 334 12.38 -9.84 3.00
N MET A 335 13.25 -9.09 2.32
CA MET A 335 13.20 -8.92 0.86
C MET A 335 13.51 -10.24 0.15
N ASP A 336 14.58 -10.93 0.55
CA ASP A 336 14.99 -12.21 -0.04
C ASP A 336 13.95 -13.29 0.20
N THR A 337 13.32 -13.33 1.39
CA THR A 337 12.19 -14.23 1.66
C THR A 337 11.02 -13.93 0.72
N ARG A 338 10.67 -12.66 0.48
CA ARG A 338 9.61 -12.28 -0.47
C ARG A 338 9.96 -12.73 -1.89
N ASP A 339 11.14 -12.35 -2.36
CA ASP A 339 11.59 -12.62 -3.71
C ASP A 339 11.66 -14.14 -3.97
N ARG A 340 12.11 -14.93 -2.99
CA ARG A 340 12.11 -16.39 -3.04
C ARG A 340 10.71 -17.00 -3.07
N MET A 341 9.76 -16.46 -2.31
CA MET A 341 8.35 -16.90 -2.39
C MET A 341 7.74 -16.63 -3.76
N GLU A 342 8.03 -15.47 -4.35
CA GLU A 342 7.54 -15.12 -5.68
C GLU A 342 8.14 -16.02 -6.76
N GLU A 343 9.44 -16.34 -6.66
CA GLU A 343 10.11 -17.32 -7.52
C GLU A 343 9.44 -18.70 -7.41
N MET A 344 9.20 -19.18 -6.19
CA MET A 344 8.51 -20.47 -5.99
C MET A 344 7.08 -20.45 -6.51
N GLY A 345 6.33 -19.37 -6.28
CA GLY A 345 4.97 -19.22 -6.78
C GLY A 345 4.90 -19.35 -8.30
N LYS A 346 5.85 -18.73 -9.02
CA LYS A 346 5.96 -18.83 -10.49
C LYS A 346 6.30 -20.23 -10.99
N ASN A 347 6.98 -21.05 -10.19
CA ASN A 347 7.28 -22.44 -10.56
C ASN A 347 6.09 -23.39 -10.33
N ILE A 348 5.06 -22.95 -9.60
CA ILE A 348 3.82 -23.70 -9.35
C ILE A 348 2.77 -23.38 -10.43
N ASP A 349 2.80 -22.16 -10.97
CA ASP A 349 1.96 -21.71 -12.09
C ASP A 349 2.41 -22.29 -13.43
#